data_AF-B9L3D6-F1
#
_entry.id   AF-B9L3D6-F1
#
_cell.length_a   1.000
_cell.length_b   1.000
_cell.length_c   1.000
_cell.angle_alpha   90.00
_cell.angle_beta   90.00
_cell.angle_gamma   90.00
#
_symmetry.space_group_name_H-M   'P 1'
#
loop_
_entity.id
_entity.type
_entity.pdbx_description
1 polymer ?
#
loop_
_entity_poly.entity_id
_entity_poly.type
_entity_poly.pdbx_seq_one_letter_code
_entity_poly.pdbx_strand_id
1 'polypeptide(L)' 'MLDLATVLVALGAFLLGPHWLLGAIRQADQCEAAGDPLGALAWTLAAVLGAYAVALAFLVLVIQAARHSFAA' A
#
# COMPACT_ATOMS: atom_id res chain seq x y z
N MET A 1 -1.94 11.61 -21.03
CA MET A 1 -1.51 10.19 -20.89
C MET A 1 -0.97 9.87 -19.50
N LEU A 2 -0.14 10.75 -18.90
CA LEU A 2 0.37 10.56 -17.52
C LEU A 2 -0.74 10.36 -16.46
N ASP A 3 -1.87 11.07 -16.59
CA ASP A 3 -2.96 11.05 -15.61
C ASP A 3 -3.65 9.67 -15.50
N LEU A 4 -3.89 9.01 -16.64
CA LEU A 4 -4.51 7.68 -16.67
C LEU A 4 -3.58 6.60 -16.09
N ALA A 5 -2.29 6.67 -16.42
CA ALA A 5 -1.29 5.74 -15.90
C ALA A 5 -1.18 5.86 -14.36
N THR A 6 -1.16 7.08 -13.83
CA THR A 6 -1.14 7.32 -12.38
C THR A 6 -2.39 6.76 -11.69
N VAL A 7 -3.58 6.93 -12.27
CA VAL A 7 -4.82 6.37 -11.73
C VAL A 7 -4.80 4.84 -11.74
N LEU A 8 -4.35 4.22 -12.83
CA LEU A 8 -4.25 2.75 -12.92
C LEU A 8 -3.25 2.18 -11.90
N VAL A 9 -2.10 2.84 -11.72
CA VAL A 9 -1.11 2.45 -10.72
C VAL A 9 -1.67 2.61 -9.31
N ALA A 10 -2.32 3.74 -9.01
CA ALA A 10 -2.95 3.98 -7.71
C ALA A 10 -4.07 2.95 -7.42
N LEU A 11 -4.89 2.63 -8.43
CA LEU A 11 -5.93 1.62 -8.31
C LEU A 11 -5.33 0.22 -8.05
N GLY A 12 -4.31 -0.17 -8.82
CA GLY A 12 -3.62 -1.44 -8.62
C GLY A 12 -2.98 -1.55 -7.24
N ALA A 13 -2.28 -0.49 -6.80
CA ALA A 13 -1.66 -0.42 -5.49
C ALA A 13 -2.71 -0.47 -4.36
N PHE A 14 -3.85 0.19 -4.53
CA PHE A 14 -4.93 0.17 -3.53
C PHE A 14 -5.61 -1.19 -3.42
N LEU A 15 -5.81 -1.91 -4.54
CA LEU A 15 -6.45 -3.23 -4.55
C LEU A 15 -5.52 -4.34 -4.04
N LEU A 16 -4.25 -4.33 -4.47
CA LEU A 16 -3.28 -5.37 -4.12
C LEU A 16 -2.56 -5.11 -2.79
N GLY A 17 -2.42 -3.84 -2.40
CA GLY A 17 -1.70 -3.43 -1.21
C GLY A 17 -2.17 -4.11 0.09
N PRO A 18 -3.48 -4.19 0.38
CA PRO A 18 -3.98 -4.89 1.58
C PRO A 18 -3.56 -6.37 1.65
N HIS A 19 -3.55 -7.07 0.52
CA HIS A 19 -3.14 -8.46 0.46
C HIS A 19 -1.64 -8.62 0.75
N TRP A 20 -0.83 -7.74 0.15
CA TRP A 20 0.61 -7.71 0.40
C TRP A 20 0.92 -7.34 1.86
N LEU A 21 0.18 -6.39 2.46
CA LEU A 21 0.33 -5.99 3.86
C LEU A 21 0.05 -7.14 4.83
N LEU A 22 -1.01 -7.90 4.59
CA LEU A 22 -1.29 -9.11 5.37
C LEU A 22 -0.16 -10.14 5.25
N GLY A 23 0.45 -10.26 4.07
CA GLY A 23 1.64 -11.08 3.86
C GLY A 23 2.85 -10.59 4.64
N ALA A 24 3.13 -9.28 4.62
CA ALA A 24 4.25 -8.69 5.34
C ALA A 24 4.12 -8.87 6.87
N ILE A 25 2.91 -8.68 7.42
CA ILE A 25 2.64 -8.90 8.85
C ILE A 25 2.87 -10.37 9.21
N ARG A 26 2.31 -11.31 8.43
CA ARG A 26 2.54 -12.75 8.65
C ARG A 26 4.03 -13.13 8.59
N GLN A 27 4.78 -12.49 7.71
CA GLN A 27 6.21 -12.76 7.58
C GLN A 27 6.99 -12.21 8.78
N ALA A 28 6.58 -11.05 9.33
CA ALA A 28 7.13 -10.52 10.57
C ALA A 28 6.91 -11.51 11.74
N ASP A 29 5.68 -12.03 11.89
CA ASP A 29 5.34 -13.02 12.91
C ASP A 29 6.19 -14.31 12.77
N GLN A 30 6.42 -14.75 11.52
CA GLN A 30 7.27 -15.92 11.25
C GLN A 30 8.74 -15.69 11.62
N CYS A 31 9.28 -14.51 11.32
CA CYS A 31 10.65 -14.15 11.71
C CYS A 31 10.81 -14.09 13.23
N GLU A 32 9.81 -13.52 13.93
CA GLU A 32 9.80 -13.48 15.39
C GLU A 32 9.75 -14.89 15.99
N ALA A 33 8.88 -15.76 15.47
CA ALA A 33 8.80 -17.16 15.88
C ALA A 33 10.08 -17.96 15.60
N ALA A 34 10.83 -17.60 14.55
CA ALA A 34 12.12 -18.21 14.22
C ALA A 34 13.30 -17.67 15.06
N GLY A 35 13.06 -16.69 15.93
CA GLY A 35 14.13 -16.04 16.71
C GLY A 35 15.01 -15.09 15.90
N ASP A 36 14.50 -14.57 14.77
CA ASP A 36 15.15 -13.55 13.93
C ASP A 36 14.51 -12.16 14.15
N PRO A 37 14.97 -11.38 15.14
CA PRO A 37 14.39 -10.08 15.45
C PRO A 37 14.66 -9.02 14.37
N LEU A 38 15.77 -9.13 13.63
CA LEU A 38 16.08 -8.18 12.56
C LEU A 38 15.15 -8.39 11.36
N GLY A 39 14.88 -9.65 11.00
CA GLY A 39 13.88 -10.00 10.00
C GLY A 39 12.47 -9.51 10.37
N ALA A 40 12.06 -9.71 11.63
CA ALA A 40 10.75 -9.26 12.11
C ALA A 40 10.59 -7.74 12.02
N LEU A 41 11.63 -6.97 12.40
CA LEU A 41 11.65 -5.52 12.27
C LEU A 41 11.61 -5.06 10.80
N ALA A 42 12.35 -5.74 9.92
CA ALA A 42 12.37 -5.40 8.49
C ALA A 42 10.98 -5.58 7.85
N TRP A 43 10.29 -6.69 8.13
CA TRP A 43 8.94 -6.93 7.62
C TRP A 43 7.88 -6.02 8.24
N THR A 44 8.03 -5.68 9.52
CA THR A 44 7.18 -4.68 10.19
C THR A 44 7.35 -3.29 9.54
N LEU A 45 8.59 -2.86 9.30
CA LEU A 45 8.87 -1.60 8.61
C LEU A 45 8.31 -1.60 7.18
N ALA A 46 8.48 -2.71 6.46
CA ALA A 46 7.93 -2.89 5.13
C ALA A 46 6.39 -2.78 5.14
N ALA A 47 5.72 -3.36 6.14
CA ALA A 47 4.28 -3.24 6.33
C ALA A 47 3.86 -1.78 6.61
N VAL A 48 4.57 -1.06 7.46
CA VAL A 48 4.28 0.36 7.74
C VAL A 48 4.42 1.20 6.47
N LEU A 49 5.53 1.07 5.74
CA LEU A 49 5.76 1.79 4.49
C LEU A 49 4.71 1.43 3.43
N GLY A 50 4.35 0.14 3.34
CA GLY A 50 3.28 -0.33 2.45
C GLY A 50 1.93 0.31 2.79
N ALA A 51 1.59 0.44 4.08
CA ALA A 51 0.34 1.04 4.51
C ALA A 51 0.27 2.53 4.12
N TYR A 52 1.38 3.26 4.27
CA TYR A 52 1.50 4.63 3.77
C TYR A 52 1.31 4.71 2.25
N ALA A 53 1.92 3.80 1.49
CA ALA A 53 1.77 3.78 0.03
C ALA A 53 0.31 3.51 -0.40
N VAL A 54 -0.40 2.61 0.30
CA VAL A 54 -1.83 2.34 0.06
C VAL A 54 -2.69 3.55 0.38
N ALA A 55 -2.43 4.24 1.50
CA ALA A 55 -3.15 5.45 1.86
C ALA A 55 -2.92 6.58 0.83
N LEU A 56 -1.69 6.73 0.33
CA LEU A 56 -1.37 7.69 -0.72
C LEU A 56 -2.10 7.34 -2.03
N ALA A 57 -2.12 6.07 -2.41
CA ALA A 57 -2.84 5.60 -3.58
C ALA A 57 -4.35 5.90 -3.49
N PHE A 58 -4.95 5.68 -2.32
CA PHE A 58 -6.33 6.05 -2.06
C PHE A 58 -6.56 7.57 -2.19
N LEU A 59 -5.69 8.39 -1.60
CA LEU A 59 -5.78 9.84 -1.70
C LEU A 59 -5.73 10.32 -3.15
N VAL A 60 -4.85 9.75 -3.98
CA VAL A 60 -4.79 10.03 -5.42
C VAL A 60 -6.13 9.73 -6.09
N LEU A 61 -6.73 8.57 -5.82
CA LEU A 61 -8.02 8.20 -6.40
C LEU A 61 -9.13 9.17 -5.98
N VAL A 62 -9.15 9.58 -4.71
CA VAL A 62 -10.13 10.57 -4.19
C VAL A 62 -9.96 11.93 -4.86
N ILE A 63 -8.72 12.42 -4.99
CA ILE A 63 -8.44 13.71 -5.65
C ILE A 63 -8.94 13.67 -7.10
N GLN A 64 -8.69 12.59 -7.82
CA GLN A 64 -9.12 12.48 -9.21
C GLN A 64 -10.63 12.37 -9.34
N ALA A 65 -11.28 11.58 -8.48
CA ALA A 65 -12.73 11.53 -8.40
C ALA A 65 -13.34 12.92 -8.13
N ALA A 66 -12.78 13.67 -7.18
CA ALA A 66 -13.23 15.03 -6.87
C ALA A 66 -13.05 15.97 -8.07
N ARG A 67 -11.88 15.95 -8.74
CA ARG A 67 -11.63 16.75 -9.95
C ARG A 67 -12.65 16.47 -11.04
N HIS A 68 -13.04 15.21 -11.24
CA HIS A 68 -14.07 14.85 -12.21
C HIS A 68 -15.48 15.30 -11.79
N SER A 69 -15.82 15.19 -10.50
CA SER A 69 -17.13 15.60 -9.99
C SER A 69 -17.36 17.12 -10.00
N PHE A 70 -16.31 17.93 -9.83
CA PHE A 70 -16.41 19.40 -9.87
C PHE A 70 -16.19 20.01 -11.27
N ALA A 71 -15.73 19.22 -12.23
CA ALA A 71 -15.60 19.62 -13.63
C ALA A 71 -16.87 19.30 -14.46
N ALA A 72 -17.80 18.55 -13.89
CA ALA A 72 -19.10 18.18 -14.47
C ALA A 72 -20.21 19.13 -13.98
#